data_AF-A0A0Q9NL12-F1
#
_entry.id   AF-A0A0Q9NL12-F1
#
_cell.length_a   1.000
_cell.length_b   1.000
_cell.length_c   1.000
_cell.angle_alpha   90.00
_cell.angle_beta   90.00
_cell.angle_gamma   90.00
#
_symmetry.space_group_name_H-M   'P 1'
#
loop_
_entity.id
_entity.type
_entity.pdbx_description
1 polymer ?
#
loop_
_entity_poly.entity_id
_entity_poly.type
_entity_poly.pdbx_seq_one_letter_code
_entity_poly.pdbx_strand_id
1 'polypeptide(L)'
;MNAAEGIYPDFEGLLQREGRLAGTSWGLFPHQSRGTPSFITPQGVLDARQCIRTGTVFGLDYPADAFDPGMSLKRGAPRHTIYSSHPAHRDDYLDGYYLQGSTQIDGLRHRRADDVGFYNGTPDDRITEGTPDLGIQEWAENPITGRGVLVDLEGHRDEAGEPIDHAGGEPLTLDLVESALKARSLSTQPGDILMLHTGWCEWFLGLSAEDKQRIRQSRKASGMAQSREFTAWAWDNRFAVLAADNFALECLPAVPDSPYRHSAANDNGMMHQQLLAKLGLPLGELWKLGPLARHMRSTGRWDAFITIKPLNITGGTGSPANATAIT
;
A
#
# COMPACT_ATOMS: atom_id res chain seq x y z
N MET A 1 30.75 6.17 -0.25
CA MET A 1 29.87 7.10 0.47
C MET A 1 29.03 7.79 -0.58
N ASN A 2 27.77 7.36 -0.70
CA ASN A 2 26.88 7.79 -1.77
C ASN A 2 26.26 9.13 -1.38
N ALA A 3 26.18 10.08 -2.31
CA ALA A 3 25.72 11.47 -2.07
C ALA A 3 24.29 11.62 -1.51
N ALA A 4 23.55 10.52 -1.31
CA ALA A 4 22.21 10.47 -0.74
C ALA A 4 22.15 10.15 0.77
N GLU A 5 23.29 9.81 1.41
CA GLU A 5 23.31 9.50 2.86
C GLU A 5 23.14 10.75 3.74
N GLY A 6 23.31 11.96 3.21
CA GLY A 6 23.20 13.22 3.97
C GLY A 6 21.91 14.03 3.81
N ILE A 7 20.91 13.56 3.02
CA ILE A 7 19.73 14.37 2.66
C ILE A 7 18.51 14.06 3.53
N TYR A 8 18.32 12.80 3.95
CA TYR A 8 17.15 12.36 4.71
C TYR A 8 17.60 11.80 6.07
N PRO A 9 17.12 12.35 7.20
CA PRO A 9 17.38 11.76 8.51
C PRO A 9 16.71 10.38 8.62
N ASP A 10 17.25 9.55 9.50
CA ASP A 10 16.57 8.34 9.96
C ASP A 10 15.31 8.70 10.79
N PHE A 11 14.54 7.69 11.17
CA PHE A 11 13.28 7.90 11.86
C PHE A 11 13.47 8.59 13.20
N GLU A 12 14.51 8.22 13.96
CA GLU A 12 14.86 8.91 15.20
C GLU A 12 15.22 10.37 14.95
N GLY A 13 15.95 10.68 13.89
CA GLY A 13 16.20 12.05 13.44
C GLY A 13 14.91 12.80 13.07
N LEU A 14 13.90 12.14 12.51
CA LEU A 14 12.58 12.77 12.30
C LEU A 14 11.93 13.17 13.62
N LEU A 15 11.99 12.32 14.65
CA LEU A 15 11.40 12.60 15.96
C LEU A 15 12.03 13.81 16.64
N GLN A 16 13.30 14.09 16.39
CA GLN A 16 14.03 15.23 16.94
C GLN A 16 13.80 16.56 16.20
N ARG A 17 13.01 16.57 15.12
CA ARG A 17 12.72 17.81 14.37
C ARG A 17 11.91 18.79 15.21
N GLU A 18 12.12 20.08 15.00
CA GLU A 18 11.52 21.14 15.83
C GLU A 18 10.00 21.30 15.63
N GLY A 19 9.29 21.49 16.74
CA GLY A 19 7.88 21.89 16.76
C GLY A 19 6.97 20.92 16.00
N ARG A 20 6.14 21.47 15.11
CA ARG A 20 5.15 20.69 14.33
C ARG A 20 5.77 19.71 13.33
N LEU A 21 7.08 19.77 13.10
CA LEU A 21 7.78 18.89 12.17
C LEU A 21 8.25 17.59 12.82
N ALA A 22 8.20 17.50 14.15
CA ALA A 22 8.58 16.30 14.91
C ALA A 22 7.84 15.05 14.43
N GLY A 23 8.59 14.02 14.07
CA GLY A 23 8.08 12.75 13.55
C GLY A 23 7.48 12.81 12.15
N THR A 24 7.73 13.89 11.40
CA THR A 24 7.22 14.05 10.02
C THR A 24 8.36 14.12 9.02
N SER A 25 8.13 13.69 7.79
CA SER A 25 9.03 13.90 6.65
C SER A 25 8.79 15.25 5.94
N TRP A 26 8.02 16.15 6.56
CA TRP A 26 7.53 17.33 5.88
C TRP A 26 8.65 18.28 5.46
N GLY A 27 8.57 18.78 4.24
CA GLY A 27 9.58 19.67 3.64
C GLY A 27 10.91 18.99 3.27
N LEU A 28 11.03 17.67 3.39
CA LEU A 28 12.28 16.97 3.03
C LEU A 28 12.39 16.65 1.53
N PHE A 29 11.27 16.45 0.85
CA PHE A 29 11.27 16.07 -0.57
C PHE A 29 11.21 17.30 -1.48
N PRO A 30 11.90 17.27 -2.64
CA PRO A 30 11.87 18.37 -3.60
C PRO A 30 10.48 18.58 -4.20
N HIS A 31 9.70 17.51 -4.38
CA HIS A 31 8.32 17.55 -4.84
C HIS A 31 7.37 17.43 -3.64
N GLN A 32 6.73 18.53 -3.27
CA GLN A 32 5.95 18.64 -2.03
C GLN A 32 4.69 17.75 -1.99
N SER A 33 4.15 17.34 -3.14
CA SER A 33 2.97 16.48 -3.25
C SER A 33 3.30 14.99 -3.40
N ARG A 34 4.56 14.66 -3.73
CA ARG A 34 4.92 13.32 -4.21
C ARG A 34 5.11 12.30 -3.10
N GLY A 35 5.69 12.70 -1.96
CA GLY A 35 6.02 11.81 -0.85
C GLY A 35 7.23 10.90 -1.13
N THR A 36 7.26 9.73 -0.48
CA THR A 36 8.35 8.74 -0.59
C THR A 36 8.58 8.13 -1.97
N PRO A 37 7.64 8.15 -2.96
CA PRO A 37 7.97 7.87 -4.36
C PRO A 37 9.10 8.74 -4.94
N SER A 38 9.48 9.83 -4.25
CA SER A 38 10.68 10.62 -4.56
C SER A 38 12.01 9.91 -4.26
N PHE A 39 12.01 8.80 -3.51
CA PHE A 39 13.21 7.98 -3.31
C PHE A 39 13.63 7.22 -4.57
N ILE A 40 12.70 7.00 -5.50
CA ILE A 40 13.01 6.39 -6.79
C ILE A 40 13.74 7.42 -7.66
N THR A 41 15.02 7.17 -7.90
CA THR A 41 15.84 7.99 -8.79
C THR A 41 15.77 7.50 -10.24
N PRO A 42 16.11 8.33 -11.24
CA PRO A 42 16.24 7.88 -12.62
C PRO A 42 17.20 6.68 -12.77
N GLN A 43 18.29 6.65 -11.99
CA GLN A 43 19.20 5.50 -11.96
C GLN A 43 18.53 4.26 -11.37
N GLY A 44 17.75 4.41 -10.29
CA GLY A 44 16.97 3.31 -9.72
C GLY A 44 15.97 2.69 -10.71
N VAL A 45 15.37 3.49 -11.59
CA VAL A 45 14.53 2.98 -12.69
C VAL A 45 15.34 2.16 -13.70
N LEU A 46 16.52 2.66 -14.10
CA LEU A 46 17.42 1.95 -15.02
C LEU A 46 17.92 0.63 -14.42
N ASP A 47 18.21 0.61 -13.12
CA ASP A 47 18.66 -0.58 -12.40
C ASP A 47 17.53 -1.59 -12.24
N ALA A 48 16.29 -1.14 -11.98
CA ALA A 48 15.11 -1.99 -11.89
C ALA A 48 14.84 -2.79 -13.18
N ARG A 49 15.31 -2.30 -14.35
CA ARG A 49 15.23 -3.07 -15.61
C ARG A 49 15.87 -4.46 -15.49
N GLN A 50 16.88 -4.62 -14.62
CA GLN A 50 17.55 -5.91 -14.38
C GLN A 50 16.65 -6.95 -13.69
N CYS A 51 15.49 -6.54 -13.19
CA CYS A 51 14.45 -7.44 -12.70
C CYS A 51 13.72 -8.16 -13.86
N ILE A 52 13.71 -7.58 -15.07
CA ILE A 52 13.09 -8.16 -16.27
C ILE A 52 14.02 -9.22 -16.85
N ARG A 53 13.77 -10.49 -16.51
CA ARG A 53 14.59 -11.65 -16.89
C ARG A 53 13.82 -12.64 -17.73
N THR A 54 12.53 -12.81 -17.44
CA THR A 54 11.66 -13.76 -18.13
C THR A 54 10.73 -13.07 -19.13
N GLY A 55 10.46 -11.78 -18.95
CA GLY A 55 9.46 -11.02 -19.69
C GLY A 55 8.03 -11.38 -19.28
N THR A 56 7.83 -12.11 -18.17
CA THR A 56 6.50 -12.47 -17.68
C THR A 56 5.86 -11.24 -17.04
N VAL A 57 4.64 -10.90 -17.47
CA VAL A 57 3.91 -9.72 -16.99
C VAL A 57 2.72 -10.15 -16.15
N PHE A 58 2.57 -9.52 -14.99
CA PHE A 58 1.45 -9.72 -14.06
C PHE A 58 0.71 -8.40 -13.86
N GLY A 59 -0.60 -8.41 -14.10
CA GLY A 59 -1.49 -7.38 -13.57
C GLY A 59 -1.73 -7.66 -12.09
N LEU A 60 -1.53 -6.64 -11.25
CA LEU A 60 -1.63 -6.77 -9.79
C LEU A 60 -2.99 -6.31 -9.25
N ASP A 61 -3.96 -6.05 -10.13
CA ASP A 61 -5.32 -5.67 -9.79
C ASP A 61 -6.28 -6.87 -9.82
N TYR A 62 -7.17 -6.93 -8.83
CA TYR A 62 -8.38 -7.73 -8.90
C TYR A 62 -9.48 -7.00 -9.70
N PRO A 63 -10.50 -7.72 -10.18
CA PRO A 63 -11.72 -7.09 -10.70
C PRO A 63 -12.28 -6.02 -9.74
N ALA A 64 -12.90 -4.98 -10.31
CA ALA A 64 -13.44 -3.83 -9.58
C ALA A 64 -14.50 -4.20 -8.52
N ASP A 65 -15.14 -5.35 -8.67
CA ASP A 65 -16.20 -5.90 -7.82
C ASP A 65 -15.76 -7.13 -7.02
N ALA A 66 -14.47 -7.55 -7.12
CA ALA A 66 -13.99 -8.84 -6.62
C ALA A 66 -14.28 -9.07 -5.13
N PHE A 67 -14.22 -8.00 -4.34
CA PHE A 67 -14.38 -8.07 -2.90
C PHE A 67 -15.81 -7.90 -2.43
N ASP A 68 -16.83 -7.79 -3.29
CA ASP A 68 -18.22 -7.66 -2.85
C ASP A 68 -18.85 -9.02 -2.47
N PRO A 69 -19.54 -9.15 -1.31
CA PRO A 69 -19.57 -8.20 -0.20
C PRO A 69 -18.21 -8.14 0.54
N GLY A 70 -17.71 -6.92 0.75
CA GLY A 70 -16.37 -6.70 1.31
C GLY A 70 -16.40 -6.33 2.78
N MET A 71 -15.23 -6.15 3.39
CA MET A 71 -15.08 -5.75 4.80
C MET A 71 -15.71 -4.37 5.11
N SER A 72 -15.80 -3.47 4.12
CA SER A 72 -16.47 -2.19 4.29
C SER A 72 -17.99 -2.35 4.27
N LEU A 73 -18.67 -1.71 5.23
CA LEU A 73 -20.14 -1.62 5.23
C LEU A 73 -20.68 -0.55 4.27
N LYS A 74 -19.82 0.39 3.84
CA LYS A 74 -20.22 1.55 3.02
C LYS A 74 -19.88 1.36 1.54
N ARG A 75 -18.75 0.70 1.25
CA ARG A 75 -18.27 0.50 -0.12
C ARG A 75 -18.91 -0.77 -0.67
N GLY A 76 -19.64 -0.66 -1.78
CA GLY A 76 -20.23 -1.80 -2.50
C GLY A 76 -19.65 -1.91 -3.91
N ALA A 77 -19.98 -3.00 -4.60
CA ALA A 77 -19.60 -3.17 -6.01
C ALA A 77 -20.15 -2.04 -6.90
N PRO A 78 -19.37 -1.56 -7.89
CA PRO A 78 -19.89 -0.64 -8.88
C PRO A 78 -20.97 -1.32 -9.75
N ARG A 79 -21.95 -0.55 -10.20
CA ARG A 79 -22.90 -1.03 -11.21
C ARG A 79 -22.35 -0.74 -12.61
N HIS A 80 -22.05 -1.79 -13.36
CA HIS A 80 -21.62 -1.71 -14.76
C HIS A 80 -22.81 -1.66 -15.72
N THR A 81 -22.88 -0.60 -16.52
CA THR A 81 -23.94 -0.41 -17.53
C THR A 81 -23.32 -0.28 -18.91
N ILE A 82 -23.67 -1.17 -19.83
CA ILE A 82 -23.29 -1.09 -21.25
C ILE A 82 -24.50 -0.62 -22.05
N TYR A 83 -24.32 0.37 -22.93
CA TYR A 83 -25.37 0.92 -23.78
C TYR A 83 -24.94 1.03 -25.25
N SER A 84 -25.89 1.36 -26.13
CA SER A 84 -25.66 1.40 -27.58
C SER A 84 -26.55 2.43 -28.25
N SER A 85 -25.98 3.22 -29.17
CA SER A 85 -26.73 4.10 -30.07
C SER A 85 -27.19 3.36 -31.35
N HIS A 86 -26.49 2.28 -31.74
CA HIS A 86 -26.83 1.42 -32.88
C HIS A 86 -26.18 0.01 -32.72
N PRO A 87 -26.54 -1.01 -33.56
CA PRO A 87 -26.06 -2.39 -33.37
C PRO A 87 -24.54 -2.58 -33.29
N ALA A 88 -23.75 -1.78 -34.03
CA ALA A 88 -22.28 -1.84 -34.07
C ALA A 88 -21.54 -0.94 -33.05
N HIS A 89 -22.21 -0.41 -32.02
CA HIS A 89 -21.60 0.50 -31.02
C HIS A 89 -21.82 -0.03 -29.60
N ARG A 90 -20.80 0.02 -28.75
CA ARG A 90 -20.91 -0.28 -27.31
C ARG A 90 -20.08 0.74 -26.55
N ASP A 91 -20.72 1.45 -25.62
CA ASP A 91 -20.07 2.29 -24.60
C ASP A 91 -20.57 1.86 -23.22
N ASP A 92 -19.84 2.18 -22.17
CA ASP A 92 -20.19 1.82 -20.81
C ASP A 92 -19.83 2.89 -19.76
N TYR A 93 -20.33 2.69 -18.54
CA TYR A 93 -19.96 3.47 -17.36
C TYR A 93 -20.16 2.66 -16.08
N LEU A 94 -19.51 3.11 -14.99
CA LEU A 94 -19.58 2.53 -13.65
C LEU A 94 -20.23 3.52 -12.68
N ASP A 95 -21.40 3.16 -12.13
CA ASP A 95 -22.00 3.92 -11.03
C ASP A 95 -21.52 3.41 -9.68
N GLY A 96 -21.23 4.33 -8.75
CA GLY A 96 -20.86 3.96 -7.39
C GLY A 96 -19.49 3.31 -7.27
N TYR A 97 -18.56 3.61 -8.18
CA TYR A 97 -17.19 3.10 -8.11
C TYR A 97 -16.39 3.77 -6.99
N TYR A 98 -16.22 3.05 -5.88
CA TYR A 98 -15.35 3.49 -4.79
C TYR A 98 -13.88 3.24 -5.17
N LEU A 99 -13.06 4.29 -5.19
CA LEU A 99 -11.62 4.21 -5.47
C LEU A 99 -10.84 3.36 -4.44
N GLN A 100 -11.50 3.01 -3.33
CA GLN A 100 -11.01 2.14 -2.27
C GLN A 100 -11.83 0.85 -2.12
N GLY A 101 -12.49 0.41 -3.20
CA GLY A 101 -13.42 -0.73 -3.21
C GLY A 101 -12.80 -2.08 -3.60
N SER A 102 -11.65 -2.07 -4.26
CA SER A 102 -10.88 -3.27 -4.67
C SER A 102 -9.38 -2.97 -4.55
N THR A 103 -8.52 -3.63 -5.32
CA THR A 103 -7.09 -3.28 -5.40
C THR A 103 -6.92 -1.78 -5.57
N GLN A 104 -6.13 -1.17 -4.69
CA GLN A 104 -6.05 0.28 -4.58
C GLN A 104 -4.64 0.75 -4.23
N ILE A 105 -4.42 2.04 -4.45
CA ILE A 105 -3.36 2.81 -3.83
C ILE A 105 -3.97 4.03 -3.13
N ASP A 106 -3.63 4.20 -1.86
CA ASP A 106 -4.06 5.32 -1.04
C ASP A 106 -3.12 6.51 -1.21
N GLY A 107 -3.71 7.66 -1.56
CA GLY A 107 -3.01 8.92 -1.72
C GLY A 107 -2.75 9.63 -0.39
N LEU A 108 -1.88 10.64 -0.42
CA LEU A 108 -1.46 11.36 0.80
C LEU A 108 -2.57 12.20 1.45
N ARG A 109 -3.72 12.34 0.77
CA ARG A 109 -4.95 12.94 1.30
C ARG A 109 -6.02 11.94 1.70
N HIS A 110 -5.75 10.64 1.69
CA HIS A 110 -6.67 9.61 2.17
C HIS A 110 -6.93 9.73 3.67
N ARG A 111 -5.86 10.00 4.43
CA ARG A 111 -5.88 10.17 5.88
C ARG A 111 -4.94 11.30 6.30
N ARG A 112 -5.45 12.18 7.16
CA ARG A 112 -4.63 13.14 7.91
C ARG A 112 -4.16 12.53 9.22
N ALA A 113 -3.15 13.12 9.83
CA ALA A 113 -2.84 12.88 11.23
C ALA A 113 -3.73 13.74 12.13
N ASP A 114 -4.19 13.14 13.22
CA ASP A 114 -5.04 13.83 14.22
C ASP A 114 -4.32 15.04 14.82
N ASP A 115 -3.03 14.92 15.08
CA ASP A 115 -2.22 15.93 15.78
C ASP A 115 -1.66 17.03 14.87
N VAL A 116 -1.23 16.69 13.64
CA VAL A 116 -0.53 17.66 12.76
C VAL A 116 -1.26 18.01 11.47
N GLY A 117 -2.22 17.19 11.01
CA GLY A 117 -2.97 17.44 9.78
C GLY A 117 -2.53 16.62 8.57
N PHE A 118 -2.88 17.08 7.36
CA PHE A 118 -2.50 16.43 6.10
C PHE A 118 -1.04 16.65 5.76
N TYR A 119 -0.51 15.81 4.87
CA TYR A 119 0.88 15.83 4.45
C TYR A 119 1.36 17.24 4.07
N ASN A 120 2.58 17.59 4.51
CA ASN A 120 3.19 18.92 4.36
C ASN A 120 2.37 20.09 4.93
N GLY A 121 1.46 19.83 5.87
CA GLY A 121 0.62 20.86 6.48
C GLY A 121 -0.42 21.41 5.53
N THR A 122 -0.84 20.63 4.53
CA THR A 122 -1.87 21.01 3.57
C THR A 122 -3.18 21.32 4.32
N PRO A 123 -3.81 22.50 4.11
CA PRO A 123 -5.04 22.87 4.81
C PRO A 123 -6.23 21.96 4.48
N ASP A 124 -7.10 21.69 5.45
CA ASP A 124 -8.30 20.85 5.26
C ASP A 124 -9.25 21.38 4.17
N ASP A 125 -9.37 22.70 4.00
CA ASP A 125 -10.22 23.32 2.98
C ASP A 125 -9.66 23.19 1.55
N ARG A 126 -8.42 22.69 1.42
CA ARG A 126 -7.81 22.24 0.17
C ARG A 126 -8.02 20.75 -0.08
N ILE A 127 -8.61 20.02 0.86
CA ILE A 127 -8.91 18.59 0.73
C ILE A 127 -10.41 18.41 0.44
N THR A 128 -10.85 18.93 -0.70
CA THR A 128 -12.23 18.81 -1.21
C THR A 128 -12.23 18.29 -2.65
N GLU A 129 -13.39 17.92 -3.17
CA GLU A 129 -13.52 17.39 -4.54
C GLU A 129 -13.04 18.43 -5.58
N GLY A 130 -12.23 17.99 -6.55
CA GLY A 130 -11.70 18.83 -7.63
C GLY A 130 -10.50 19.71 -7.28
N THR A 131 -10.07 19.79 -6.02
CA THR A 131 -8.82 20.50 -5.65
C THR A 131 -7.61 19.61 -5.90
N PRO A 132 -6.49 20.14 -6.47
CA PRO A 132 -5.36 19.29 -6.84
C PRO A 132 -4.45 18.90 -5.67
N ASP A 133 -4.48 19.63 -4.56
CA ASP A 133 -3.54 19.41 -3.45
C ASP A 133 -3.54 17.95 -2.97
N LEU A 134 -2.35 17.33 -2.93
CA LEU A 134 -2.11 15.93 -2.55
C LEU A 134 -2.93 14.89 -3.32
N GLY A 135 -3.54 15.27 -4.45
CA GLY A 135 -4.39 14.39 -5.23
C GLY A 135 -3.60 13.36 -6.03
N ILE A 136 -4.24 12.22 -6.31
CA ILE A 136 -3.62 11.07 -6.99
C ILE A 136 -3.08 11.40 -8.39
N GLN A 137 -3.57 12.49 -9.02
CA GLN A 137 -3.08 12.93 -10.32
C GLN A 137 -1.57 13.22 -10.35
N GLU A 138 -0.95 13.58 -9.22
CA GLU A 138 0.51 13.69 -9.10
C GLU A 138 1.21 12.40 -9.58
N TRP A 139 0.71 11.24 -9.17
CA TRP A 139 1.28 9.94 -9.55
C TRP A 139 0.73 9.42 -10.88
N ALA A 140 -0.36 9.99 -11.40
CA ALA A 140 -0.83 9.68 -12.76
C ALA A 140 0.03 10.40 -13.82
N GLU A 141 0.41 11.65 -13.55
CA GLU A 141 1.29 12.48 -14.40
C GLU A 141 2.76 12.08 -14.26
N ASN A 142 3.18 11.73 -13.05
CA ASN A 142 4.52 11.24 -12.74
C ASN A 142 4.44 9.81 -12.15
N PRO A 143 4.25 8.76 -12.97
CA PRO A 143 4.11 7.38 -12.52
C PRO A 143 5.17 6.93 -11.52
N ILE A 144 4.77 6.03 -10.63
CA ILE A 144 5.70 5.37 -9.72
C ILE A 144 6.22 4.16 -10.48
N THR A 145 7.52 4.10 -10.73
CA THR A 145 8.14 3.04 -11.53
C THR A 145 9.49 2.71 -10.95
N GLY A 146 9.78 1.43 -10.70
CA GLY A 146 11.03 1.06 -10.04
C GLY A 146 11.10 -0.42 -9.71
N ARG A 147 11.99 -0.76 -8.78
CA ARG A 147 12.16 -2.14 -8.32
C ARG A 147 11.09 -2.44 -7.26
N GLY A 148 10.37 -3.53 -7.46
CA GLY A 148 9.52 -4.13 -6.44
C GLY A 148 10.21 -5.32 -5.80
N VAL A 149 10.04 -5.49 -4.49
CA VAL A 149 10.50 -6.65 -3.73
C VAL A 149 9.28 -7.30 -3.07
N LEU A 150 9.03 -8.57 -3.37
CA LEU A 150 7.94 -9.33 -2.75
C LEU A 150 8.47 -10.12 -1.55
N VAL A 151 7.92 -9.84 -0.37
CA VAL A 151 8.17 -10.59 0.86
C VAL A 151 7.00 -11.53 1.09
N ASP A 152 7.25 -12.82 0.92
CA ASP A 152 6.24 -13.87 0.99
C ASP A 152 6.03 -14.40 2.41
N LEU A 153 5.19 -13.70 3.17
CA LEU A 153 4.88 -14.03 4.56
C LEU A 153 4.02 -15.30 4.64
N GLU A 154 3.03 -15.44 3.74
CA GLU A 154 2.20 -16.65 3.63
C GLU A 154 3.09 -17.89 3.41
N GLY A 155 3.89 -17.89 2.35
CA GLY A 155 4.74 -19.04 2.02
C GLY A 155 5.80 -19.30 3.08
N HIS A 156 6.32 -18.26 3.75
CA HIS A 156 7.26 -18.44 4.85
C HIS A 156 6.62 -19.13 6.06
N ARG A 157 5.37 -18.76 6.39
CA ARG A 157 4.58 -19.37 7.48
C ARG A 157 4.16 -20.80 7.16
N ASP A 158 3.74 -21.05 5.92
CA ASP A 158 3.37 -22.39 5.44
C ASP A 158 4.56 -23.36 5.50
N GLU A 159 5.76 -22.92 5.10
CA GLU A 159 6.98 -23.72 5.20
C GLU A 159 7.35 -24.10 6.65
N ALA A 160 6.99 -23.25 7.61
CA ALA A 160 7.16 -23.51 9.04
C ALA A 160 6.04 -24.38 9.63
N GLY A 161 4.96 -24.64 8.88
CA GLY A 161 3.77 -25.35 9.37
C GLY A 161 2.90 -24.51 10.30
N GLU A 162 3.00 -23.18 10.22
CA GLU A 162 2.31 -22.21 11.07
C GLU A 162 1.51 -21.21 10.21
N PRO A 163 0.49 -21.65 9.46
CA PRO A 163 -0.26 -20.79 8.53
C PRO A 163 -0.89 -19.60 9.27
N ILE A 164 -0.95 -18.44 8.59
CA ILE A 164 -1.48 -17.19 9.15
C ILE A 164 -2.97 -17.35 9.48
N ASP A 165 -3.37 -17.00 10.71
CA ASP A 165 -4.76 -16.98 11.14
C ASP A 165 -5.49 -15.72 10.66
N HIS A 166 -5.91 -15.75 9.39
CA HIS A 166 -6.69 -14.69 8.78
C HIS A 166 -8.06 -14.49 9.45
N ALA A 167 -8.70 -15.57 9.92
CA ALA A 167 -10.01 -15.50 10.57
C ALA A 167 -9.95 -14.83 11.94
N GLY A 168 -8.87 -15.09 12.68
CA GLY A 168 -8.57 -14.46 13.96
C GLY A 168 -8.10 -13.02 13.86
N GLY A 169 -7.70 -12.58 12.67
CA GLY A 169 -7.14 -11.25 12.44
C GLY A 169 -5.71 -11.12 12.96
N GLU A 170 -4.87 -12.14 12.73
CA GLU A 170 -3.53 -12.23 13.28
C GLU A 170 -2.68 -10.96 13.04
N PRO A 171 -2.10 -10.36 14.09
CA PRO A 171 -1.09 -9.32 13.97
C PRO A 171 0.24 -9.90 13.49
N LEU A 172 0.74 -9.40 12.36
CA LEU A 172 2.01 -9.80 11.75
C LEU A 172 3.13 -8.85 12.20
N THR A 173 4.17 -9.35 12.85
CA THR A 173 5.25 -8.50 13.40
C THR A 173 6.32 -8.17 12.36
N LEU A 174 7.14 -7.15 12.64
CA LEU A 174 8.33 -6.86 11.84
C LEU A 174 9.30 -8.06 11.81
N ASP A 175 9.46 -8.78 12.93
CA ASP A 175 10.30 -9.98 13.01
C ASP A 175 9.91 -11.04 11.96
N LEU A 176 8.61 -11.18 11.66
CA LEU A 176 8.15 -12.10 10.61
C LEU A 176 8.63 -11.65 9.22
N VAL A 177 8.56 -10.35 8.95
CA VAL A 177 9.05 -9.75 7.69
C VAL A 177 10.56 -9.94 7.56
N GLU A 178 11.32 -9.64 8.62
CA GLU A 178 12.77 -9.80 8.65
C GLU A 178 13.20 -11.26 8.52
N SER A 179 12.48 -12.18 9.17
CA SER A 179 12.70 -13.62 9.04
C SER A 179 12.46 -14.10 7.60
N ALA A 180 11.38 -13.66 6.96
CA ALA A 180 11.09 -13.99 5.57
C ALA A 180 12.15 -13.43 4.60
N LEU A 181 12.58 -12.17 4.79
CA LEU A 181 13.68 -11.57 4.03
C LEU A 181 14.98 -12.39 4.18
N LYS A 182 15.34 -12.74 5.42
CA LYS A 182 16.54 -13.52 5.73
C LYS A 182 16.49 -14.93 5.13
N ALA A 183 15.35 -15.62 5.23
CA ALA A 183 15.16 -16.97 4.69
C ALA A 183 15.39 -17.03 3.17
N ARG A 184 15.16 -15.93 2.46
CA ARG A 184 15.34 -15.80 1.01
C ARG A 184 16.59 -15.01 0.62
N SER A 185 17.43 -14.62 1.58
CA SER A 185 18.61 -13.76 1.37
C SER A 185 18.28 -12.50 0.57
N LEU A 186 17.11 -11.90 0.84
CA LEU A 186 16.65 -10.70 0.17
C LEU A 186 17.21 -9.46 0.85
N SER A 187 17.57 -8.48 0.03
CA SER A 187 18.01 -7.16 0.48
C SER A 187 17.15 -6.09 -0.16
N THR A 188 16.74 -5.15 0.66
CA THR A 188 16.00 -3.96 0.30
C THR A 188 16.98 -2.84 -0.06
N GLN A 189 16.53 -1.90 -0.88
CA GLN A 189 17.28 -0.73 -1.30
C GLN A 189 16.38 0.51 -1.29
N PRO A 190 16.94 1.71 -1.10
CA PRO A 190 16.17 2.94 -1.18
C PRO A 190 15.41 3.05 -2.51
N GLY A 191 14.13 3.40 -2.42
CA GLY A 191 13.22 3.48 -3.57
C GLY A 191 12.49 2.18 -3.90
N ASP A 192 12.74 1.08 -3.18
CA ASP A 192 11.99 -0.15 -3.39
C ASP A 192 10.49 0.02 -3.12
N ILE A 193 9.68 -0.64 -3.95
CA ILE A 193 8.26 -0.88 -3.71
C ILE A 193 8.17 -2.21 -2.95
N LEU A 194 7.91 -2.16 -1.64
CA LEU A 194 7.80 -3.36 -0.82
C LEU A 194 6.39 -3.95 -0.95
N MET A 195 6.31 -5.22 -1.33
CA MET A 195 5.04 -5.94 -1.48
C MET A 195 4.98 -7.08 -0.47
N LEU A 196 4.11 -6.99 0.52
CA LEU A 196 3.90 -8.00 1.55
C LEU A 196 2.82 -8.96 1.09
N HIS A 197 3.21 -10.19 0.74
CA HIS A 197 2.27 -11.25 0.40
C HIS A 197 1.89 -12.02 1.66
N THR A 198 0.72 -11.70 2.20
CA THR A 198 0.10 -12.30 3.38
C THR A 198 -0.87 -13.41 3.02
N GLY A 199 -1.36 -13.51 1.77
CA GLY A 199 -2.36 -14.51 1.34
C GLY A 199 -3.82 -14.15 1.64
N TRP A 200 -4.07 -12.99 2.27
CA TRP A 200 -5.39 -12.65 2.79
C TRP A 200 -6.44 -12.49 1.70
N CYS A 201 -6.08 -11.89 0.56
CA CYS A 201 -7.01 -11.72 -0.57
C CYS A 201 -7.50 -13.06 -1.13
N GLU A 202 -6.59 -13.99 -1.42
CA GLU A 202 -6.99 -15.31 -1.97
C GLU A 202 -7.80 -16.10 -0.92
N TRP A 203 -7.43 -16.04 0.36
CA TRP A 203 -8.21 -16.61 1.47
C TRP A 203 -9.63 -16.02 1.52
N PHE A 204 -9.76 -14.69 1.56
CA PHE A 204 -11.06 -14.02 1.69
C PHE A 204 -11.95 -14.28 0.47
N LEU A 205 -11.39 -14.26 -0.73
CA LEU A 205 -12.11 -14.53 -1.97
C LEU A 205 -12.61 -15.98 -2.07
N GLY A 206 -11.91 -16.93 -1.43
CA GLY A 206 -12.31 -18.33 -1.32
C GLY A 206 -13.45 -18.60 -0.32
N LEU A 207 -13.81 -17.63 0.54
CA LEU A 207 -14.89 -17.78 1.50
C LEU A 207 -16.28 -17.78 0.84
N SER A 208 -17.22 -18.50 1.47
CA SER A 208 -18.64 -18.40 1.13
C SER A 208 -19.18 -16.99 1.41
N ALA A 209 -20.30 -16.61 0.77
CA ALA A 209 -20.93 -15.32 1.05
C ALA A 209 -21.32 -15.15 2.53
N GLU A 210 -21.73 -16.24 3.19
CA GLU A 210 -22.06 -16.23 4.62
C GLU A 210 -20.82 -16.01 5.49
N ASP A 211 -19.70 -16.65 5.16
CA ASP A 211 -18.45 -16.47 5.89
C ASP A 211 -17.85 -15.08 5.69
N LYS A 212 -17.92 -14.52 4.47
CA LYS A 212 -17.56 -13.11 4.22
C LYS A 212 -18.37 -12.17 5.13
N GLN A 213 -19.67 -12.43 5.33
CA GLN A 213 -20.50 -11.66 6.25
C GLN A 213 -20.06 -11.82 7.71
N ARG A 214 -19.72 -13.03 8.15
CA ARG A 214 -19.20 -13.29 9.52
C ARG A 214 -17.90 -12.56 9.77
N ILE A 215 -16.94 -12.61 8.83
CA ILE A 215 -15.65 -11.91 8.93
C ILE A 215 -15.87 -10.39 8.94
N ARG A 216 -16.76 -9.87 8.09
CA ARG A 216 -17.13 -8.45 8.11
C ARG A 216 -17.73 -8.01 9.45
N GLN A 217 -18.59 -8.82 10.05
CA GLN A 217 -19.19 -8.55 11.36
C GLN A 217 -18.18 -8.62 12.50
N SER A 218 -17.19 -9.52 12.41
CA SER A 218 -16.13 -9.62 13.42
C SER A 218 -15.18 -8.41 13.38
N ARG A 219 -15.12 -7.71 12.24
CA ARG A 219 -14.22 -6.57 11.98
C ARG A 219 -12.74 -6.92 12.18
N LYS A 220 -12.40 -8.18 11.90
CA LYS A 220 -11.05 -8.71 12.01
C LYS A 220 -10.42 -8.87 10.63
N ALA A 221 -9.17 -8.49 10.51
CA ALA A 221 -8.34 -8.74 9.34
C ALA A 221 -6.89 -8.86 9.79
N SER A 222 -6.18 -9.89 9.30
CA SER A 222 -4.75 -10.02 9.58
C SER A 222 -3.97 -8.97 8.80
N GLY A 223 -2.86 -8.53 9.36
CA GLY A 223 -1.98 -7.54 8.75
C GLY A 223 -0.88 -7.13 9.69
N MET A 224 -0.07 -6.16 9.29
CA MET A 224 1.04 -5.70 10.13
C MET A 224 0.55 -5.20 11.50
N ALA A 225 1.19 -5.65 12.56
CA ALA A 225 0.94 -5.19 13.91
C ALA A 225 1.38 -3.73 14.06
N GLN A 226 0.57 -2.90 14.74
CA GLN A 226 0.90 -1.51 14.96
C GLN A 226 2.11 -1.38 15.89
N SER A 227 3.20 -0.82 15.36
CA SER A 227 4.48 -0.71 16.08
C SER A 227 5.26 0.53 15.61
N ARG A 228 6.17 1.04 16.45
CA ARG A 228 7.10 2.11 16.04
C ARG A 228 8.26 1.54 15.23
N GLU A 229 8.60 0.30 15.52
CA GLU A 229 9.64 -0.48 14.89
C GLU A 229 9.34 -0.68 13.40
N PHE A 230 8.12 -1.07 13.04
CA PHE A 230 7.74 -1.24 11.63
C PHE A 230 7.73 0.09 10.86
N THR A 231 7.20 1.17 11.46
CA THR A 231 7.17 2.49 10.80
C THR A 231 8.57 3.08 10.63
N ALA A 232 9.42 2.95 11.66
CA ALA A 232 10.82 3.34 11.60
C ALA A 232 11.58 2.54 10.54
N TRP A 233 11.43 1.20 10.56
CA TRP A 233 12.05 0.31 9.59
C TRP A 233 11.65 0.66 8.15
N ALA A 234 10.37 0.94 7.91
CA ALA A 234 9.90 1.30 6.58
C ALA A 234 10.49 2.64 6.09
N TRP A 235 10.60 3.63 6.97
CA TRP A 235 11.23 4.92 6.66
C TRP A 235 12.73 4.80 6.44
N ASP A 236 13.43 4.09 7.32
CA ASP A 236 14.89 3.96 7.31
C ASP A 236 15.38 3.15 6.09
N ASN A 237 14.59 2.17 5.65
CA ASN A 237 14.81 1.48 4.37
C ASN A 237 14.44 2.33 3.14
N ARG A 238 13.77 3.48 3.34
CA ARG A 238 13.39 4.43 2.31
C ARG A 238 12.52 3.80 1.21
N PHE A 239 11.52 3.02 1.61
CA PHE A 239 10.56 2.45 0.66
C PHE A 239 9.77 3.53 -0.04
N ALA A 240 9.54 3.35 -1.34
CA ALA A 240 8.74 4.25 -2.15
C ALA A 240 7.23 4.03 -1.94
N VAL A 241 6.83 2.77 -1.72
CA VAL A 241 5.44 2.33 -1.49
C VAL A 241 5.47 1.10 -0.60
N LEU A 242 4.50 0.98 0.31
CA LEU A 242 4.20 -0.27 1.01
C LEU A 242 2.90 -0.83 0.44
N ALA A 243 2.96 -1.99 -0.20
CA ALA A 243 1.78 -2.67 -0.71
C ALA A 243 1.58 -4.03 -0.01
N ALA A 244 0.33 -4.45 0.13
CA ALA A 244 -0.01 -5.75 0.66
C ALA A 244 -1.27 -6.32 -0.02
N ASP A 245 -1.41 -7.65 0.03
CA ASP A 245 -2.61 -8.37 -0.42
C ASP A 245 -3.59 -8.64 0.74
N ASN A 246 -3.78 -7.64 1.60
CA ASN A 246 -4.76 -7.68 2.69
C ASN A 246 -5.64 -6.42 2.69
N PHE A 247 -6.61 -6.39 3.61
CA PHE A 247 -7.66 -5.38 3.62
C PHE A 247 -7.19 -3.96 3.97
N ALA A 248 -6.23 -3.82 4.90
CA ALA A 248 -5.91 -2.52 5.50
C ALA A 248 -4.40 -2.31 5.73
N LEU A 249 -3.51 -3.09 5.09
CA LEU A 249 -2.06 -3.20 5.39
C LEU A 249 -1.76 -3.72 6.81
N GLU A 250 -2.19 -2.97 7.83
CA GLU A 250 -2.12 -3.30 9.25
C GLU A 250 -3.33 -4.12 9.73
N CYS A 251 -3.18 -4.83 10.86
CA CYS A 251 -4.24 -5.71 11.37
C CYS A 251 -5.42 -4.92 11.96
N LEU A 252 -6.60 -5.53 11.90
CA LEU A 252 -7.82 -5.05 12.56
C LEU A 252 -8.30 -6.06 13.61
N PRO A 253 -8.71 -5.60 14.81
CA PRO A 253 -8.50 -4.26 15.34
C PRO A 253 -7.01 -3.96 15.59
N ALA A 254 -6.68 -2.69 15.84
CA ALA A 254 -5.33 -2.34 16.28
C ALA A 254 -4.94 -3.08 17.58
N VAL A 255 -3.68 -3.48 17.69
CA VAL A 255 -3.20 -4.28 18.84
C VAL A 255 -3.42 -3.56 20.19
N PRO A 256 -3.68 -4.31 21.29
CA PRO A 256 -4.00 -3.73 22.60
C PRO A 256 -2.92 -2.84 23.22
N ASP A 257 -1.72 -2.81 22.69
CA ASP A 257 -0.59 -1.99 23.13
C ASP A 257 -0.07 -1.05 22.03
N SER A 258 -0.88 -0.81 20.98
CA SER A 258 -0.49 0.06 19.87
C SER A 258 0.08 1.39 20.37
N PRO A 259 1.28 1.78 19.93
CA PRO A 259 1.93 3.01 20.36
C PRO A 259 1.21 4.26 19.85
N TYR A 260 0.25 4.11 18.94
CA TYR A 260 -0.48 5.23 18.33
C TYR A 260 -1.84 5.48 18.94
N ARG A 261 -2.26 4.70 19.96
CA ARG A 261 -3.62 4.82 20.53
C ARG A 261 -4.00 6.23 20.97
N HIS A 262 -3.03 7.00 21.47
CA HIS A 262 -3.26 8.39 21.88
C HIS A 262 -3.11 9.38 20.71
N SER A 263 -2.16 9.14 19.80
CA SER A 263 -1.88 10.06 18.67
C SER A 263 -2.84 9.89 17.49
N ALA A 264 -3.55 8.76 17.39
CA ALA A 264 -4.48 8.38 16.32
C ALA A 264 -5.83 7.96 16.92
N ALA A 265 -6.41 8.83 17.76
CA ALA A 265 -7.63 8.53 18.51
C ALA A 265 -8.84 8.28 17.58
N ASN A 266 -8.94 9.01 16.45
CA ASN A 266 -10.02 8.82 15.48
C ASN A 266 -9.90 7.51 14.69
N ASP A 267 -8.73 6.86 14.72
CA ASP A 267 -8.46 5.59 14.06
C ASP A 267 -8.10 4.49 15.07
N ASN A 268 -8.43 4.67 16.36
CA ASN A 268 -8.23 3.68 17.43
C ASN A 268 -6.78 3.16 17.57
N GLY A 269 -5.78 3.96 17.20
CA GLY A 269 -4.37 3.58 17.27
C GLY A 269 -3.81 2.89 16.02
N MET A 270 -4.42 3.08 14.86
CA MET A 270 -3.87 2.61 13.59
C MET A 270 -2.61 3.41 13.16
N MET A 271 -1.79 2.82 12.30
CA MET A 271 -0.57 3.37 11.71
C MET A 271 -0.79 4.21 10.45
N HIS A 272 -1.95 4.10 9.78
CA HIS A 272 -2.23 4.78 8.51
C HIS A 272 -1.80 6.25 8.47
N GLN A 273 -2.14 7.03 9.52
CA GLN A 273 -1.76 8.43 9.58
C GLN A 273 -0.25 8.68 9.69
N GLN A 274 0.50 7.75 10.30
CA GLN A 274 1.95 7.83 10.39
C GLN A 274 2.55 7.66 9.01
N LEU A 275 2.11 6.64 8.29
CA LEU A 275 2.63 6.31 6.96
C LEU A 275 2.24 7.39 5.94
N LEU A 276 0.95 7.71 5.82
CA LEU A 276 0.47 8.66 4.81
C LEU A 276 0.75 10.12 5.20
N ALA A 277 0.17 10.60 6.29
CA ALA A 277 0.16 12.02 6.59
C ALA A 277 1.49 12.53 7.15
N LYS A 278 2.19 11.73 7.96
CA LYS A 278 3.47 12.16 8.56
C LYS A 278 4.67 11.82 7.68
N LEU A 279 4.75 10.60 7.13
CA LEU A 279 5.89 10.16 6.34
C LEU A 279 5.73 10.37 4.83
N GLY A 280 4.51 10.55 4.32
CA GLY A 280 4.28 10.68 2.87
C GLY A 280 4.44 9.36 2.13
N LEU A 281 4.25 8.23 2.80
CA LEU A 281 4.43 6.87 2.30
C LEU A 281 3.10 6.29 1.80
N PRO A 282 2.91 6.14 0.47
CA PRO A 282 1.70 5.59 -0.11
C PRO A 282 1.49 4.13 0.29
N LEU A 283 0.22 3.73 0.41
CA LEU A 283 -0.17 2.37 0.77
C LEU A 283 -0.89 1.71 -0.38
N GLY A 284 -0.52 0.48 -0.70
CA GLY A 284 -1.24 -0.40 -1.61
C GLY A 284 -2.00 -1.45 -0.82
N GLU A 285 -3.31 -1.55 -1.04
CA GLU A 285 -4.16 -2.53 -0.34
C GLU A 285 -4.88 -3.41 -1.36
N LEU A 286 -5.16 -4.65 -0.95
CA LEU A 286 -5.82 -5.65 -1.79
C LEU A 286 -5.08 -5.92 -3.11
N TRP A 287 -3.75 -5.91 -3.11
CA TRP A 287 -2.97 -6.20 -4.32
C TRP A 287 -3.03 -7.69 -4.66
N LYS A 288 -3.10 -8.04 -5.94
CA LYS A 288 -3.14 -9.42 -6.43
C LYS A 288 -1.75 -10.01 -6.50
N LEU A 289 -1.20 -10.37 -5.34
CA LEU A 289 0.18 -10.84 -5.20
C LEU A 289 0.36 -12.35 -5.36
N GLY A 290 -0.68 -13.16 -5.12
CA GLY A 290 -0.62 -14.64 -5.19
C GLY A 290 -0.03 -15.22 -6.47
N PRO A 291 -0.50 -14.82 -7.68
CA PRO A 291 0.09 -15.29 -8.93
C PRO A 291 1.57 -14.93 -9.09
N LEU A 292 1.97 -13.73 -8.66
CA LEU A 292 3.35 -13.27 -8.69
C LEU A 292 4.20 -14.07 -7.69
N ALA A 293 3.73 -14.24 -6.46
CA ALA A 293 4.41 -15.02 -5.42
C ALA A 293 4.66 -16.47 -5.89
N ARG A 294 3.67 -17.15 -6.47
CA ARG A 294 3.84 -18.49 -7.05
C ARG A 294 4.90 -18.55 -8.15
N HIS A 295 4.98 -17.53 -9.01
CA HIS A 295 6.03 -17.44 -10.04
C HIS A 295 7.43 -17.15 -9.43
N MET A 296 7.50 -16.28 -8.43
CA MET A 296 8.74 -15.96 -7.73
C MET A 296 9.28 -17.16 -6.94
N ARG A 297 8.40 -17.97 -6.33
CA ARG A 297 8.75 -19.26 -5.72
C ARG A 297 9.36 -20.22 -6.74
N SER A 298 8.78 -20.36 -7.94
CA SER A 298 9.27 -21.31 -8.94
C SER A 298 10.60 -20.88 -9.59
N THR A 299 10.89 -19.59 -9.59
CA THR A 299 12.13 -19.02 -10.17
C THR A 299 13.22 -18.75 -9.12
N GLY A 300 12.87 -18.69 -7.83
CA GLY A 300 13.77 -18.30 -6.75
C GLY A 300 14.18 -16.82 -6.80
N ARG A 301 13.43 -15.98 -7.50
CA ARG A 301 13.69 -14.53 -7.65
C ARG A 301 12.50 -13.76 -7.11
N TRP A 302 12.75 -12.82 -6.20
CA TRP A 302 11.70 -12.12 -5.45
C TRP A 302 11.64 -10.62 -5.76
N ASP A 303 12.18 -10.23 -6.91
CA ASP A 303 12.21 -8.85 -7.39
C ASP A 303 11.58 -8.75 -8.79
N ALA A 304 10.88 -7.64 -9.04
CA ALA A 304 10.21 -7.37 -10.32
C ALA A 304 10.36 -5.88 -10.68
N PHE A 305 10.29 -5.57 -11.97
CA PHE A 305 10.08 -4.21 -12.43
C PHE A 305 8.61 -3.85 -12.26
N ILE A 306 8.31 -2.85 -11.45
CA ILE A 306 6.94 -2.44 -11.13
C ILE A 306 6.64 -1.08 -11.77
N THR A 307 5.44 -0.95 -12.33
CA THR A 307 4.85 0.34 -12.67
C THR A 307 3.50 0.48 -11.99
N ILE A 308 3.25 1.63 -11.38
CA ILE A 308 1.97 2.01 -10.78
C ILE A 308 1.54 3.30 -11.46
N LYS A 309 0.41 3.27 -12.17
CA LYS A 309 -0.14 4.43 -12.86
C LYS A 309 -1.63 4.59 -12.51
N PRO A 310 -1.93 5.30 -11.42
CA PRO A 310 -3.29 5.57 -10.99
C PRO A 310 -4.15 6.25 -12.08
N LEU A 311 -5.47 6.21 -11.90
CA LEU A 311 -6.38 7.03 -12.70
C LEU A 311 -6.04 8.50 -12.52
N ASN A 312 -6.06 9.27 -13.61
CA ASN A 312 -5.82 10.71 -13.56
C ASN A 312 -7.09 11.45 -13.11
N ILE A 313 -7.35 11.42 -11.80
CA ILE A 313 -8.49 12.07 -11.16
C ILE A 313 -7.98 13.20 -10.28
N THR A 314 -8.26 14.44 -10.69
CA THR A 314 -7.88 15.63 -9.90
C THR A 314 -8.53 15.58 -8.52
N GLY A 315 -7.68 15.58 -7.48
CA GLY A 315 -8.11 15.57 -6.08
C GLY A 315 -8.56 14.20 -5.56
N GLY A 316 -8.33 13.13 -6.32
CA GLY A 316 -8.59 11.76 -5.86
C GLY A 316 -7.82 11.45 -4.58
N THR A 317 -8.50 10.86 -3.59
CA THR A 317 -7.89 10.44 -2.32
C THR A 317 -7.15 9.10 -2.42
N GLY A 318 -7.37 8.38 -3.51
CA GLY A 318 -6.75 7.13 -3.88
C GLY A 318 -7.14 6.81 -5.31
N SER A 319 -6.86 5.61 -5.76
CA SER A 319 -7.24 5.08 -7.07
C SER A 319 -7.14 3.57 -7.03
N PRO A 320 -7.79 2.82 -7.94
CA PRO A 320 -7.25 1.51 -8.30
C PRO A 320 -5.75 1.62 -8.60
N ALA A 321 -4.97 0.65 -8.14
CA ALA A 321 -3.51 0.73 -8.21
C ALA A 321 -3.05 0.81 -9.67
N ASN A 322 -3.70 0.04 -10.55
CA ASN A 322 -3.32 -0.12 -11.96
C ASN A 322 -1.82 -0.43 -12.05
N ALA A 323 -1.43 -1.46 -11.29
CA ALA A 323 -0.06 -1.83 -11.05
C ALA A 323 0.29 -3.09 -11.85
N THR A 324 1.48 -3.09 -12.45
CA THR A 324 1.99 -4.26 -13.17
C THR A 324 3.37 -4.63 -12.67
N ALA A 325 3.63 -5.94 -12.57
CA ALA A 325 4.95 -6.50 -12.32
C ALA A 325 5.49 -7.19 -13.58
N ILE A 326 6.78 -7.00 -13.86
CA ILE A 326 7.49 -7.64 -14.95
C ILE A 326 8.74 -8.33 -14.37
N THR A 327 8.84 -9.65 -14.57
CA THR A 327 9.95 -10.49 -14.10
C THR A 327 10.84 -10.99 -15.23
#